data_AF-A0A1I3KFK8-F1
#
_entry.id   AF-A0A1I3KFK8-F1
#
_cell.length_a   1.000
_cell.length_b   1.000
_cell.length_c   1.000
_cell.angle_alpha   90.00
_cell.angle_beta   90.00
_cell.angle_gamma   90.00
#
_symmetry.space_group_name_H-M   'P 1'
#
loop_
_entity.id
_entity.type
_entity.pdbx_description
1 polymer ?
#
loop_
_entity_poly.entity_id
_entity_poly.type
_entity_poly.pdbx_seq_one_letter_code
_entity_poly.pdbx_strand_id
1 'polypeptide(L)'
;MAFTISRITRRRFSLSVAALAMLVPTTAGFASQPATIAVSGELLYLQRIALPETATAVVELKAENAADGASVAAEFRETLNGRQVPISFQFEVDGERLERDAKYVVRGAIYINDRVEWLSDEAPVEITGNSVDVGTLSLRPHKASAPFDLTAPDEIQNIEWKISSFGDTPAIDGLTFTLGSDGNFFGKACNNVRGAYTIEPGTISFGNAAATMMACSEPLMAQERLLFDALEKTAHFQLTDEGELTLQDASGAILITAKR
;
A
#
# COMPACT_ATOMS: atom_id res chain seq x y z
N MET A 1 -24.68 107.78 -46.01
CA MET A 1 -23.30 107.95 -45.49
C MET A 1 -23.23 107.18 -44.18
N ALA A 2 -22.73 105.94 -44.20
CA ALA A 2 -21.36 105.58 -43.80
C ALA A 2 -21.12 105.70 -42.29
N PHE A 3 -20.97 104.58 -41.57
CA PHE A 3 -19.67 104.11 -41.10
C PHE A 3 -19.75 102.74 -40.37
N THR A 4 -18.65 102.02 -40.56
CA THR A 4 -18.29 100.64 -40.23
C THR A 4 -17.83 100.45 -38.78
N ILE A 5 -18.19 99.33 -38.10
CA ILE A 5 -17.39 98.69 -37.01
C ILE A 5 -17.66 97.16 -37.04
N SER A 6 -16.74 96.37 -37.61
CA SER A 6 -15.71 95.51 -36.97
C SER A 6 -16.18 94.12 -36.48
N ARG A 7 -15.52 93.08 -37.03
CA ARG A 7 -15.69 91.64 -36.78
C ARG A 7 -15.02 91.23 -35.47
N ILE A 8 -15.67 90.37 -34.67
CA ILE A 8 -14.98 89.46 -33.74
C ILE A 8 -15.66 88.08 -33.77
N THR A 9 -14.84 87.07 -34.07
CA THR A 9 -15.09 85.63 -34.11
C THR A 9 -15.33 85.03 -32.72
N ARG A 10 -16.16 83.98 -32.61
CA ARG A 10 -16.01 82.94 -31.56
C ARG A 10 -16.66 81.61 -31.95
N ARG A 11 -16.04 80.56 -31.42
CA ARG A 11 -15.98 79.17 -31.86
C ARG A 11 -17.25 78.36 -31.55
N ARG A 12 -17.49 77.34 -32.38
CA ARG A 12 -18.43 76.23 -32.13
C ARG A 12 -17.93 75.36 -30.97
N PHE A 13 -18.82 75.03 -30.03
CA PHE A 13 -18.67 73.91 -29.10
C PHE A 13 -20.03 73.22 -28.95
N SER A 14 -20.12 72.01 -29.50
CA SER A 14 -21.24 71.09 -29.31
C SER A 14 -21.04 70.37 -27.97
N LEU A 15 -22.00 70.47 -27.04
CA LEU A 15 -22.02 69.62 -25.85
C LEU A 15 -22.90 68.39 -26.11
N SER A 16 -22.25 67.23 -26.11
CA SER A 16 -22.87 65.91 -25.98
C SER A 16 -23.24 65.69 -24.51
N VAL A 17 -24.48 65.30 -24.22
CA VAL A 17 -24.89 64.80 -22.90
C VAL A 17 -24.89 63.28 -22.95
N ALA A 18 -24.14 62.68 -22.03
CA ALA A 18 -23.86 61.27 -21.90
C ALA A 18 -25.07 60.46 -21.39
N ALA A 19 -25.31 59.30 -22.01
CA ALA A 19 -26.23 58.28 -21.51
C ALA A 19 -25.54 57.46 -20.40
N LEU A 20 -26.16 57.42 -19.22
CA LEU A 20 -25.73 56.64 -18.07
C LEU A 20 -26.16 55.17 -18.25
N ALA A 21 -25.26 54.30 -18.69
CA ALA A 21 -25.48 52.87 -18.74
C ALA A 21 -25.28 52.27 -17.33
N MET A 22 -26.36 51.77 -16.71
CA MET A 22 -26.27 50.95 -15.50
C MET A 22 -25.61 49.61 -15.84
N LEU A 23 -24.35 49.44 -15.43
CA LEU A 23 -23.64 48.16 -15.48
C LEU A 23 -24.21 47.26 -14.37
N VAL A 24 -25.01 46.27 -14.74
CA VAL A 24 -25.36 45.17 -13.84
C VAL A 24 -24.11 44.30 -13.72
N PRO A 25 -23.51 44.11 -12.53
CA PRO A 25 -22.43 43.14 -12.39
C PRO A 25 -23.01 41.74 -12.61
N THR A 26 -22.61 41.08 -13.69
CA THR A 26 -22.79 39.65 -13.88
C THR A 26 -22.02 38.92 -12.79
N THR A 27 -22.72 38.42 -11.78
CA THR A 27 -22.17 37.41 -10.88
C THR A 27 -22.03 36.13 -11.71
N ALA A 28 -20.80 35.85 -12.18
CA ALA A 28 -20.44 34.53 -12.65
C ALA A 28 -20.52 33.58 -11.46
N GLY A 29 -21.67 32.95 -11.27
CA GLY A 29 -21.84 31.86 -10.32
C GLY A 29 -21.13 30.63 -10.84
N PHE A 30 -19.86 30.47 -10.49
CA PHE A 30 -19.20 29.16 -10.48
C PHE A 30 -18.91 28.81 -9.03
N ALA A 31 -19.95 28.41 -8.31
CA ALA A 31 -19.78 27.51 -7.19
C ALA A 31 -20.10 26.11 -7.72
N SER A 32 -19.12 25.50 -8.40
CA SER A 32 -19.11 24.05 -8.50
C SER A 32 -18.89 23.54 -7.09
N GLN A 33 -19.92 22.99 -6.45
CA GLN A 33 -19.76 22.29 -5.18
C GLN A 33 -18.64 21.27 -5.31
N PRO A 34 -17.84 21.02 -4.23
CA PRO A 34 -17.11 19.77 -4.15
C PRO A 34 -18.15 18.66 -4.29
N ALA A 35 -18.12 17.96 -5.42
CA ALA A 35 -18.99 16.83 -5.62
C ALA A 35 -18.45 15.73 -4.72
N THR A 36 -19.12 15.49 -3.60
CA THR A 36 -18.88 14.29 -2.84
C THR A 36 -19.35 13.11 -3.66
N ILE A 37 -18.52 12.08 -3.73
CA ILE A 37 -18.85 10.82 -4.37
C ILE A 37 -19.14 9.80 -3.28
N ALA A 38 -20.34 9.23 -3.30
CA ALA A 38 -20.69 8.14 -2.40
C ALA A 38 -20.09 6.83 -2.93
N VAL A 39 -19.31 6.14 -2.09
CA VAL A 39 -18.80 4.79 -2.38
C VAL A 39 -19.52 3.82 -1.45
N SER A 40 -20.13 2.78 -2.01
CA SER A 40 -20.87 1.76 -1.25
C SER A 40 -20.53 0.35 -1.69
N GLY A 41 -20.78 -0.62 -0.83
CA GLY A 41 -20.64 -2.03 -1.13
C GLY A 41 -20.84 -2.91 0.11
N GLU A 42 -20.42 -4.16 0.01
CA GLU A 42 -20.50 -5.14 1.09
C GLU A 42 -19.18 -5.88 1.30
N LEU A 43 -18.82 -6.11 2.56
CA LEU A 43 -17.74 -7.04 2.93
C LEU A 43 -18.32 -8.42 3.23
N LEU A 44 -17.81 -9.46 2.57
CA LEU A 44 -18.26 -10.84 2.74
C LEU A 44 -17.08 -11.81 2.86
N TYR A 45 -17.15 -12.77 3.78
CA TYR A 45 -16.32 -13.97 3.74
C TYR A 45 -17.20 -15.22 3.86
N LEU A 46 -16.74 -16.36 3.34
CA LEU A 46 -17.51 -17.61 3.25
C LEU A 46 -17.34 -18.53 4.46
N GLN A 47 -16.28 -18.31 5.25
CA GLN A 47 -15.96 -19.09 6.43
C GLN A 47 -17.06 -18.93 7.50
N ARG A 48 -17.41 -20.02 8.19
CA ARG A 48 -18.45 -20.00 9.23
C ARG A 48 -17.89 -19.56 10.59
N ILE A 49 -17.25 -18.41 10.63
CA ILE A 49 -16.65 -17.82 11.83
C ILE A 49 -17.44 -16.57 12.19
N ALA A 50 -17.75 -16.38 13.47
CA ALA A 50 -18.40 -15.17 13.96
C ALA A 50 -17.37 -14.08 14.25
N LEU A 51 -17.65 -12.85 13.83
CA LEU A 51 -16.86 -11.68 14.19
C LEU A 51 -17.10 -11.32 15.66
N PRO A 52 -16.05 -11.01 16.44
CA PRO A 52 -16.20 -10.47 17.77
C PRO A 52 -16.87 -9.09 17.70
N GLU A 53 -17.54 -8.68 18.78
CA GLU A 53 -18.23 -7.38 18.81
C GLU A 53 -17.29 -6.18 18.64
N THR A 54 -16.03 -6.35 19.05
CA THR A 54 -14.95 -5.36 18.94
C THR A 54 -14.30 -5.32 17.56
N ALA A 55 -14.72 -6.19 16.63
CA ALA A 55 -14.21 -6.16 15.26
C ALA A 55 -14.49 -4.80 14.61
N THR A 56 -13.54 -4.28 13.85
CA THR A 56 -13.66 -3.01 13.14
C THR A 56 -13.54 -3.26 11.65
N ALA A 57 -14.56 -2.89 10.88
CA ALA A 57 -14.48 -2.88 9.43
C ALA A 57 -13.77 -1.61 8.97
N VAL A 58 -12.83 -1.76 8.05
CA VAL A 58 -12.12 -0.66 7.40
C VAL A 58 -12.22 -0.86 5.89
N VAL A 59 -12.56 0.19 5.15
CA VAL A 59 -12.54 0.18 3.69
C VAL A 59 -11.79 1.42 3.20
N GLU A 60 -10.81 1.20 2.35
CA GLU A 60 -9.94 2.26 1.85
C GLU A 60 -10.14 2.42 0.34
N LEU A 61 -10.17 3.67 -0.11
CA LEU A 61 -10.05 4.05 -1.51
C LEU A 61 -8.67 4.67 -1.73
N LYS A 62 -7.89 4.14 -2.67
CA LYS A 62 -6.56 4.69 -3.02
C LYS A 62 -6.34 4.68 -4.53
N ALA A 63 -5.38 5.47 -5.01
CA ALA A 63 -4.94 5.38 -6.39
C ALA A 63 -4.27 4.00 -6.65
N GLU A 64 -4.50 3.40 -7.82
CA GLU A 64 -4.04 2.05 -8.19
C GLU A 64 -2.51 1.89 -8.06
N ASN A 65 -1.75 2.96 -8.31
CA ASN A 65 -0.28 2.95 -8.25
C ASN A 65 0.27 3.73 -7.05
N ALA A 66 -0.52 3.90 -5.99
CA ALA A 66 -0.06 4.55 -4.77
C ALA A 66 1.04 3.69 -4.11
N ALA A 67 2.14 4.33 -3.70
CA ALA A 67 3.20 3.66 -2.93
C ALA A 67 2.67 3.14 -1.58
N ASP A 68 3.32 2.13 -1.02
CA ASP A 68 2.97 1.63 0.31
C ASP A 68 3.07 2.73 1.37
N GLY A 69 2.05 2.85 2.21
CA GLY A 69 1.94 3.91 3.20
C GLY A 69 1.56 5.30 2.66
N ALA A 70 1.25 5.41 1.36
CA ALA A 70 0.69 6.64 0.82
C ALA A 70 -0.68 6.97 1.43
N SER A 71 -0.99 8.26 1.52
CA SER A 71 -2.29 8.72 2.00
C SER A 71 -3.42 8.17 1.12
N VAL A 72 -4.41 7.55 1.75
CA VAL A 72 -5.64 7.11 1.08
C VAL A 72 -6.47 8.31 0.64
N ALA A 73 -7.24 8.16 -0.44
CA ALA A 73 -8.17 9.19 -0.92
C ALA A 73 -9.35 9.34 0.05
N ALA A 74 -9.82 8.22 0.62
CA ALA A 74 -10.80 8.19 1.70
C ALA A 74 -10.76 6.85 2.44
N GLU A 75 -11.27 6.87 3.67
CA GLU A 75 -11.37 5.70 4.55
C GLU A 75 -12.76 5.67 5.19
N PHE A 76 -13.38 4.50 5.17
CA PHE A 76 -14.48 4.12 6.05
C PHE A 76 -13.91 3.29 7.20
N ARG A 77 -14.29 3.62 8.44
CA ARG A 77 -13.92 2.85 9.63
C ARG A 77 -15.09 2.77 10.59
N GLU A 78 -15.51 1.56 10.96
CA GLU A 78 -16.62 1.38 11.90
C GLU A 78 -16.46 0.11 12.75
N THR A 79 -16.69 0.23 14.07
CA THR A 79 -16.79 -0.93 14.97
C THR A 79 -18.12 -1.66 14.72
N LEU A 80 -18.05 -2.97 14.57
CA LEU A 80 -19.17 -3.78 14.11
C LEU A 80 -20.23 -4.00 15.18
N ASN A 81 -19.88 -3.95 16.47
CA ASN A 81 -20.81 -4.07 17.60
C ASN A 81 -21.73 -5.30 17.45
N GLY A 82 -21.16 -6.43 17.02
CA GLY A 82 -21.86 -7.70 16.84
C GLY A 82 -22.45 -7.93 15.44
N ARG A 83 -22.43 -6.93 14.54
CA ARG A 83 -22.79 -7.13 13.14
C ARG A 83 -21.90 -8.22 12.50
N GLN A 84 -22.53 -9.09 11.74
CA GLN A 84 -21.90 -10.23 11.05
C GLN A 84 -21.97 -10.02 9.55
N VAL A 85 -21.08 -10.68 8.80
CA VAL A 85 -21.09 -10.62 7.33
C VAL A 85 -22.42 -11.11 6.74
N PRO A 86 -22.87 -10.53 5.62
CA PRO A 86 -22.27 -9.41 4.89
C PRO A 86 -22.37 -8.07 5.65
N ILE A 87 -21.28 -7.30 5.67
CA ILE A 87 -21.23 -5.97 6.29
C ILE A 87 -21.36 -4.91 5.19
N SER A 88 -22.50 -4.23 5.13
CA SER A 88 -22.67 -3.08 4.23
C SER A 88 -21.85 -1.88 4.73
N PHE A 89 -21.19 -1.19 3.81
CA PHE A 89 -20.47 0.05 4.09
C PHE A 89 -20.88 1.15 3.10
N GLN A 90 -20.76 2.39 3.55
CA GLN A 90 -20.91 3.56 2.71
C GLN A 90 -20.07 4.71 3.28
N PHE A 91 -19.35 5.42 2.40
CA PHE A 91 -18.61 6.62 2.76
C PHE A 91 -18.60 7.62 1.61
N GLU A 92 -18.34 8.88 1.94
CA GLU A 92 -18.23 9.96 0.97
C GLU A 92 -16.77 10.34 0.76
N VAL A 93 -16.41 10.56 -0.50
CA VAL A 93 -15.10 11.02 -0.91
C VAL A 93 -15.23 12.42 -1.48
N ASP A 94 -14.41 13.34 -0.98
CA ASP A 94 -14.33 14.67 -1.56
C ASP A 94 -13.67 14.59 -2.93
N GLY A 95 -14.36 15.06 -3.98
CA GLY A 95 -13.83 15.12 -5.33
C GLY A 95 -12.52 15.91 -5.46
N GLU A 96 -12.21 16.85 -4.54
CA GLU A 96 -10.92 17.55 -4.52
C GLU A 96 -9.74 16.65 -4.13
N ARG A 97 -9.99 15.53 -3.44
CA ARG A 97 -8.97 14.52 -3.11
C ARG A 97 -8.73 13.54 -4.24
N LEU A 98 -9.54 13.62 -5.31
CA LEU A 98 -9.42 12.75 -6.46
C LEU A 98 -8.59 13.43 -7.57
N GLU A 99 -7.57 12.73 -8.01
CA GLU A 99 -6.77 13.10 -9.16
C GLU A 99 -7.56 12.85 -10.43
N ARG A 100 -7.52 13.82 -11.35
CA ARG A 100 -8.19 13.70 -12.65
C ARG A 100 -7.53 12.57 -13.46
N ASP A 101 -8.36 11.73 -14.07
CA ASP A 101 -7.95 10.60 -14.92
C ASP A 101 -7.11 9.52 -14.22
N ALA A 102 -7.02 9.55 -12.88
CA ALA A 102 -6.39 8.49 -12.11
C ALA A 102 -7.31 7.26 -11.99
N LYS A 103 -6.71 6.08 -11.97
CA LYS A 103 -7.39 4.84 -11.64
C LYS A 103 -7.37 4.64 -10.13
N TYR A 104 -8.49 4.17 -9.61
CA TYR A 104 -8.67 3.93 -8.19
C TYR A 104 -8.93 2.46 -7.92
N VAL A 105 -8.52 2.03 -6.73
CA VAL A 105 -8.81 0.71 -6.19
C VAL A 105 -9.43 0.85 -4.81
N VAL A 106 -10.36 -0.04 -4.50
CA VAL A 106 -10.96 -0.19 -3.18
C VAL A 106 -10.49 -1.49 -2.55
N ARG A 107 -10.15 -1.44 -1.26
CA ARG A 107 -9.78 -2.62 -0.47
C ARG A 107 -10.51 -2.61 0.86
N GLY A 108 -11.06 -3.74 1.25
CA GLY A 108 -11.75 -3.94 2.51
C GLY A 108 -10.94 -4.80 3.47
N ALA A 109 -11.00 -4.49 4.76
CA ALA A 109 -10.35 -5.22 5.83
C ALA A 109 -11.23 -5.33 7.07
N ILE A 110 -11.04 -6.38 7.87
CA ILE A 110 -11.60 -6.47 9.23
C ILE A 110 -10.45 -6.59 10.21
N TYR A 111 -10.43 -5.65 11.16
CA TYR A 111 -9.50 -5.61 12.26
C TYR A 111 -10.10 -6.29 13.49
N ILE A 112 -9.30 -7.11 14.17
CA ILE A 112 -9.61 -7.70 15.47
C ILE A 112 -8.39 -7.46 16.37
N ASN A 113 -8.59 -6.83 17.54
CA ASN A 113 -7.49 -6.43 18.44
C ASN A 113 -6.39 -5.63 17.72
N ASP A 114 -6.79 -4.65 16.89
CA ASP A 114 -5.91 -3.79 16.09
C ASP A 114 -5.00 -4.51 15.07
N ARG A 115 -5.26 -5.79 14.77
CA ARG A 115 -4.62 -6.53 13.68
C ARG A 115 -5.61 -6.82 12.56
N VAL A 116 -5.15 -6.72 11.32
CA VAL A 116 -5.94 -7.15 10.16
C VAL A 116 -6.04 -8.68 10.20
N GLU A 117 -7.24 -9.22 10.31
CA GLU A 117 -7.50 -10.68 10.29
C GLU A 117 -8.22 -11.12 9.02
N TRP A 118 -8.84 -10.17 8.31
CA TRP A 118 -9.50 -10.40 7.03
C TRP A 118 -9.17 -9.27 6.07
N LEU A 119 -8.87 -9.59 4.83
CA LEU A 119 -8.46 -8.63 3.81
C LEU A 119 -8.95 -9.06 2.43
N SER A 120 -9.44 -8.10 1.64
CA SER A 120 -9.80 -8.34 0.24
C SER A 120 -8.59 -8.16 -0.67
N ASP A 121 -8.72 -8.67 -1.89
CA ASP A 121 -7.93 -8.15 -3.02
C ASP A 121 -8.33 -6.71 -3.34
N GLU A 122 -7.49 -6.02 -4.11
CA GLU A 122 -7.81 -4.70 -4.65
C GLU A 122 -8.87 -4.83 -5.74
N ALA A 123 -9.98 -4.10 -5.58
CA ALA A 123 -11.05 -4.01 -6.56
C ALA A 123 -10.92 -2.68 -7.32
N PRO A 124 -10.62 -2.71 -8.63
CA PRO A 124 -10.60 -1.50 -9.44
C PRO A 124 -11.97 -0.83 -9.48
N VAL A 125 -12.00 0.49 -9.35
CA VAL A 125 -13.23 1.29 -9.42
C VAL A 125 -13.05 2.47 -10.37
N GLU A 126 -14.07 2.71 -11.18
CA GLU A 126 -14.17 3.90 -12.02
C GLU A 126 -15.04 4.94 -11.32
N ILE A 127 -14.41 6.04 -10.89
CA ILE A 127 -15.14 7.13 -10.26
C ILE A 127 -15.82 7.99 -11.33
N THR A 128 -17.02 7.59 -11.72
CA THR A 128 -17.85 8.33 -12.70
C THR A 128 -19.15 8.78 -12.04
N GLY A 129 -19.46 10.08 -12.11
CA GLY A 129 -20.65 10.65 -11.48
C GLY A 129 -20.51 10.86 -9.97
N ASN A 130 -21.61 10.68 -9.24
CA ASN A 130 -21.72 11.06 -7.82
C ASN A 130 -21.83 9.84 -6.88
N SER A 131 -21.86 8.63 -7.44
CA SER A 131 -21.95 7.40 -6.65
C SER A 131 -21.31 6.23 -7.37
N VAL A 132 -20.61 5.38 -6.62
CA VAL A 132 -19.99 4.15 -7.10
C VAL A 132 -20.37 3.01 -6.16
N ASP A 133 -20.99 1.97 -6.73
CA ASP A 133 -21.22 0.71 -6.03
C ASP A 133 -20.11 -0.27 -6.42
N VAL A 134 -19.31 -0.68 -5.43
CA VAL A 134 -18.21 -1.62 -5.64
C VAL A 134 -18.67 -3.08 -5.58
N GLY A 135 -19.94 -3.32 -5.24
CA GLY A 135 -20.49 -4.64 -5.03
C GLY A 135 -19.90 -5.33 -3.80
N THR A 136 -19.67 -6.63 -3.91
CA THR A 136 -19.19 -7.47 -2.81
C THR A 136 -17.67 -7.61 -2.85
N LEU A 137 -16.99 -7.10 -1.83
CA LEU A 137 -15.58 -7.38 -1.57
C LEU A 137 -15.46 -8.70 -0.81
N SER A 138 -14.94 -9.71 -1.50
CA SER A 138 -14.67 -11.02 -0.90
C SER A 138 -13.41 -10.95 -0.04
N LEU A 139 -13.61 -11.00 1.26
CA LEU A 139 -12.55 -11.06 2.25
C LEU A 139 -12.00 -12.49 2.35
N ARG A 140 -10.68 -12.57 2.40
CA ARG A 140 -9.95 -13.80 2.73
C ARG A 140 -9.30 -13.62 4.09
N PRO A 141 -9.03 -14.71 4.85
CA PRO A 141 -8.21 -14.61 6.04
C PRO A 141 -6.94 -13.87 5.66
N HIS A 142 -6.72 -12.71 6.27
CA HIS A 142 -5.44 -12.07 6.16
C HIS A 142 -4.54 -12.85 7.08
N LYS A 143 -3.70 -13.69 6.50
CA LYS A 143 -2.49 -14.11 7.17
C LYS A 143 -1.63 -12.86 7.32
N ALA A 144 -1.95 -12.00 8.29
CA ALA A 144 -0.88 -11.37 9.02
C ALA A 144 -0.01 -12.55 9.43
N SER A 145 1.20 -12.67 8.87
CA SER A 145 2.05 -13.82 9.14
C SER A 145 1.99 -14.08 10.63
N ALA A 146 1.31 -15.16 11.01
CA ALA A 146 0.85 -15.20 12.37
C ALA A 146 2.10 -15.31 13.25
N PRO A 147 2.07 -14.77 14.48
CA PRO A 147 3.07 -15.14 15.46
C PRO A 147 3.20 -16.67 15.59
N PHE A 148 2.15 -17.42 15.18
CA PHE A 148 2.13 -18.89 15.09
C PHE A 148 1.19 -19.42 13.98
N ASP A 149 1.36 -18.99 12.72
CA ASP A 149 1.08 -19.89 11.58
C ASP A 149 2.36 -20.69 11.46
N LEU A 150 2.34 -21.86 12.07
CA LEU A 150 3.47 -22.76 12.11
C LEU A 150 3.71 -23.23 10.67
N THR A 151 4.46 -22.47 9.87
CA THR A 151 4.96 -22.93 8.57
C THR A 151 5.62 -24.27 8.84
N ALA A 152 5.07 -25.33 8.25
CA ALA A 152 5.55 -26.66 8.54
C ALA A 152 6.97 -26.79 7.95
N PRO A 153 7.93 -27.40 8.67
CA PRO A 153 9.33 -27.48 8.20
C PRO A 153 9.46 -28.04 6.78
N ASP A 154 8.57 -28.94 6.37
CA ASP A 154 8.54 -29.56 5.05
C ASP A 154 8.17 -28.59 3.92
N GLU A 155 7.52 -27.45 4.21
CA GLU A 155 7.17 -26.45 3.19
C GLU A 155 8.37 -25.62 2.73
N ILE A 156 9.44 -25.55 3.53
CA ILE A 156 10.61 -24.73 3.24
C ILE A 156 11.91 -25.54 3.08
N GLN A 157 11.86 -26.84 3.39
CA GLN A 157 12.97 -27.76 3.21
C GLN A 157 13.09 -28.28 1.78
N ASN A 158 14.32 -28.61 1.38
CA ASN A 158 14.70 -29.15 0.07
C ASN A 158 14.29 -28.24 -1.12
N ILE A 159 14.18 -26.94 -0.86
CA ILE A 159 13.89 -25.89 -1.85
C ILE A 159 15.11 -24.98 -1.96
N GLU A 160 15.48 -24.62 -3.18
CA GLU A 160 16.47 -23.55 -3.42
C GLU A 160 15.78 -22.19 -3.34
N TRP A 161 16.15 -21.42 -2.31
CA TRP A 161 15.66 -20.08 -2.06
C TRP A 161 16.66 -19.06 -2.59
N LYS A 162 16.22 -18.20 -3.51
CA LYS A 162 16.99 -17.06 -4.04
C LYS A 162 16.79 -15.86 -3.13
N ILE A 163 17.88 -15.36 -2.58
CA ILE A 163 17.85 -14.21 -1.68
C ILE A 163 17.55 -12.96 -2.51
N SER A 164 16.50 -12.23 -2.13
CA SER A 164 16.06 -10.99 -2.76
C SER A 164 16.53 -9.76 -2.01
N SER A 165 16.63 -9.82 -0.67
CA SER A 165 17.17 -8.74 0.16
C SER A 165 17.72 -9.21 1.50
N PHE A 166 18.58 -8.38 2.09
CA PHE A 166 19.02 -8.40 3.49
C PHE A 166 18.45 -7.17 4.21
N GLY A 167 17.37 -7.34 4.96
CA GLY A 167 16.55 -6.22 5.44
C GLY A 167 16.15 -5.30 4.27
N ASP A 168 16.48 -4.01 4.39
CA ASP A 168 16.22 -3.00 3.36
C ASP A 168 17.24 -2.98 2.21
N THR A 169 18.29 -3.81 2.28
CA THR A 169 19.37 -3.83 1.27
C THR A 169 19.06 -4.89 0.20
N PRO A 170 18.86 -4.52 -1.07
CA PRO A 170 18.65 -5.49 -2.15
C PRO A 170 19.84 -6.45 -2.32
N ALA A 171 19.54 -7.73 -2.51
CA ALA A 171 20.55 -8.74 -2.76
C ALA A 171 21.09 -8.64 -4.20
N ILE A 172 22.35 -9.02 -4.37
CA ILE A 172 22.94 -9.23 -5.70
C ILE A 172 22.37 -10.54 -6.27
N ASP A 173 22.20 -10.59 -7.59
CA ASP A 173 21.71 -11.81 -8.24
C ASP A 173 22.62 -13.01 -7.99
N GLY A 174 22.00 -14.17 -7.76
CA GLY A 174 22.68 -15.46 -7.64
C GLY A 174 23.02 -15.89 -6.22
N LEU A 175 22.61 -15.13 -5.21
CA LEU A 175 22.69 -15.55 -3.81
C LEU A 175 21.55 -16.53 -3.51
N THR A 176 21.88 -17.71 -2.98
CA THR A 176 20.88 -18.74 -2.66
C THR A 176 21.14 -19.42 -1.33
N PHE A 177 20.10 -20.04 -0.77
CA PHE A 177 20.22 -21.01 0.30
C PHE A 177 19.19 -22.13 0.20
N THR A 178 19.48 -23.26 0.83
CA THR A 178 18.64 -24.45 0.87
C THR A 178 18.71 -25.05 2.26
N LEU A 179 17.54 -25.36 2.82
CA LEU A 179 17.40 -26.04 4.11
C LEU A 179 17.19 -27.53 3.83
N GLY A 180 18.17 -28.37 4.15
CA GLY A 180 18.05 -29.82 3.97
C GLY A 180 17.20 -30.45 5.06
N SER A 181 16.42 -31.48 4.74
CA SER A 181 15.63 -32.24 5.73
C SER A 181 16.50 -33.06 6.72
N ASP A 182 17.82 -33.06 6.54
CA ASP A 182 18.82 -33.69 7.40
C ASP A 182 19.33 -32.76 8.52
N GLY A 183 18.78 -31.55 8.63
CA GLY A 183 19.20 -30.54 9.62
C GLY A 183 20.45 -29.75 9.19
N ASN A 184 20.89 -29.89 7.93
CA ASN A 184 21.96 -29.09 7.37
C ASN A 184 21.42 -28.07 6.37
N PHE A 185 21.98 -26.87 6.37
CA PHE A 185 21.70 -25.88 5.33
C PHE A 185 22.93 -25.68 4.43
N PHE A 186 22.66 -25.31 3.20
CA PHE A 186 23.66 -24.97 2.20
C PHE A 186 23.33 -23.60 1.62
N GLY A 187 24.34 -22.78 1.38
CA GLY A 187 24.18 -21.45 0.82
C GLY A 187 25.26 -21.14 -0.20
N LYS A 188 24.93 -20.26 -1.14
CA LYS A 188 25.85 -19.78 -2.17
C LYS A 188 25.88 -18.26 -2.13
N ALA A 189 27.05 -17.71 -1.84
CA ALA A 189 27.35 -16.28 -1.92
C ALA A 189 28.69 -16.08 -2.65
N CYS A 190 29.63 -15.29 -2.10
CA CYS A 190 31.01 -15.32 -2.57
C CYS A 190 31.60 -16.71 -2.38
N ASN A 191 31.41 -17.27 -1.19
CA ASN A 191 31.78 -18.61 -0.79
C ASN A 191 30.56 -19.53 -0.77
N ASN A 192 30.84 -20.82 -0.81
CA ASN A 192 29.82 -21.81 -0.45
C ASN A 192 29.76 -21.88 1.07
N VAL A 193 28.59 -21.61 1.61
CA VAL A 193 28.28 -21.62 3.04
C VAL A 193 27.55 -22.92 3.37
N ARG A 194 27.86 -23.51 4.51
CA ARG A 194 27.13 -24.67 5.05
C ARG A 194 27.10 -24.62 6.56
N GLY A 195 26.09 -25.21 7.17
CA GLY A 195 26.04 -25.34 8.61
C GLY A 195 24.88 -26.21 9.05
N ALA A 196 24.79 -26.42 10.36
CA ALA A 196 23.62 -27.04 10.95
C ALA A 196 22.55 -25.98 11.18
N TYR A 197 21.28 -26.39 11.13
CA TYR A 197 20.17 -25.58 11.60
C TYR A 197 19.19 -26.48 12.36
N THR A 198 18.44 -25.89 13.26
CA THR A 198 17.31 -26.54 13.91
C THR A 198 16.05 -25.78 13.55
N ILE A 199 14.98 -26.52 13.30
CA ILE A 199 13.71 -25.96 12.91
C ILE A 199 12.61 -26.64 13.72
N GLU A 200 11.81 -25.82 14.34
CA GLU A 200 10.51 -26.20 14.88
C GLU A 200 9.47 -25.37 14.12
N PRO A 201 8.19 -25.73 14.20
CA PRO A 201 7.22 -24.95 13.47
C PRO A 201 7.24 -23.47 13.95
N GLY A 202 7.40 -22.53 13.01
CA GLY A 202 7.52 -21.08 13.28
C GLY A 202 8.85 -20.59 13.91
N THR A 203 9.78 -21.48 14.28
CA THR A 203 11.11 -21.07 14.79
C THR A 203 12.24 -21.76 14.05
N ILE A 204 13.31 -21.02 13.80
CA ILE A 204 14.50 -21.54 13.16
C ILE A 204 15.71 -20.94 13.83
N SER A 205 16.73 -21.77 14.07
CA SER A 205 18.02 -21.28 14.54
C SER A 205 19.14 -21.94 13.76
N PHE A 206 20.16 -21.14 13.44
CA PHE A 206 21.33 -21.60 12.72
C PHE A 206 22.48 -21.81 13.70
N GLY A 207 23.13 -22.96 13.59
CA GLY A 207 24.38 -23.22 14.30
C GLY A 207 25.56 -22.55 13.62
N ASN A 208 26.76 -22.90 14.07
CA ASN A 208 28.00 -22.40 13.46
C ASN A 208 28.05 -22.73 11.96
N ALA A 209 28.11 -21.69 11.14
CA ALA A 209 28.24 -21.79 9.70
C ALA A 209 29.72 -21.78 9.29
N ALA A 210 30.07 -22.59 8.30
CA ALA A 210 31.38 -22.66 7.69
C ALA A 210 31.30 -22.24 6.22
N ALA A 211 32.24 -21.40 5.79
CA ALA A 211 32.43 -21.01 4.40
C ALA A 211 33.73 -21.58 3.82
N THR A 212 33.80 -21.68 2.50
CA THR A 212 35.07 -21.78 1.78
C THR A 212 35.87 -20.46 1.91
N MET A 213 37.09 -20.43 1.38
CA MET A 213 37.92 -19.21 1.36
C MET A 213 38.32 -18.86 -0.07
N MET A 214 37.39 -18.29 -0.84
CA MET A 214 37.65 -17.64 -2.11
C MET A 214 37.45 -16.13 -2.00
N ALA A 215 38.20 -15.39 -2.81
CA ALA A 215 38.09 -13.95 -2.91
C ALA A 215 37.17 -13.60 -4.08
N CYS A 216 36.22 -12.69 -3.82
CA CYS A 216 35.31 -12.13 -4.82
C CYS A 216 35.42 -10.61 -4.85
N SER A 217 34.51 -9.96 -5.57
CA SER A 217 34.35 -8.51 -5.50
C SER A 217 33.88 -8.07 -4.10
N GLU A 218 34.27 -6.86 -3.69
CA GLU A 218 33.91 -6.32 -2.37
C GLU A 218 32.39 -6.30 -2.11
N PRO A 219 31.51 -5.93 -3.07
CA PRO A 219 30.06 -5.97 -2.84
C PRO A 219 29.54 -7.37 -2.51
N LEU A 220 30.08 -8.41 -3.16
CA LEU A 220 29.66 -9.79 -2.91
C LEU A 220 30.16 -10.30 -1.56
N MET A 221 31.40 -9.93 -1.18
CA MET A 221 31.93 -10.24 0.16
C MET A 221 31.19 -9.49 1.26
N ALA A 222 30.71 -8.27 1.01
CA ALA A 222 29.88 -7.53 1.95
C ALA A 222 28.52 -8.22 2.15
N GLN A 223 27.87 -8.68 1.08
CA GLN A 223 26.61 -9.44 1.21
C GLN A 223 26.79 -10.80 1.85
N GLU A 224 27.93 -11.47 1.65
CA GLU A 224 28.26 -12.68 2.40
C GLU A 224 28.32 -12.40 3.91
N ARG A 225 28.91 -11.28 4.35
CA ARG A 225 28.92 -10.89 5.77
C ARG A 225 27.50 -10.64 6.30
N LEU A 226 26.64 -10.00 5.50
CA LEU A 226 25.22 -9.81 5.85
C LEU A 226 24.48 -11.14 5.99
N LEU A 227 24.77 -12.11 5.12
CA LEU A 227 24.22 -13.46 5.25
C LEU A 227 24.61 -14.10 6.57
N PHE A 228 25.89 -14.06 6.96
CA PHE A 228 26.33 -14.60 8.25
C PHE A 228 25.67 -13.91 9.44
N ASP A 229 25.62 -12.57 9.44
CA ASP A 229 25.00 -11.78 10.51
C ASP A 229 23.48 -12.06 10.63
N ALA A 230 22.79 -12.19 9.50
CA ALA A 230 21.38 -12.55 9.46
C ALA A 230 21.14 -13.97 9.99
N LEU A 231 21.94 -14.96 9.57
CA LEU A 231 21.81 -16.34 10.05
C LEU A 231 22.02 -16.44 11.57
N GLU A 232 22.98 -15.69 12.11
CA GLU A 232 23.27 -15.65 13.56
C GLU A 232 22.11 -15.07 14.37
N LYS A 233 21.40 -14.06 13.84
CA LYS A 233 20.31 -13.35 14.53
C LYS A 233 18.94 -13.96 14.31
N THR A 234 18.79 -14.85 13.33
CA THR A 234 17.49 -15.42 12.98
C THR A 234 16.94 -16.26 14.14
N ALA A 235 15.67 -16.02 14.48
CA ALA A 235 14.91 -16.78 15.46
C ALA A 235 13.58 -17.31 14.89
N HIS A 236 13.04 -16.64 13.88
CA HIS A 236 11.74 -16.93 13.29
C HIS A 236 11.83 -17.02 11.77
N PHE A 237 10.88 -17.72 11.17
CA PHE A 237 10.70 -17.74 9.72
C PHE A 237 9.22 -17.70 9.38
N GLN A 238 8.91 -17.17 8.20
CA GLN A 238 7.54 -17.10 7.68
C GLN A 238 7.55 -17.33 6.18
N LEU A 239 6.59 -18.12 5.70
CA LEU A 239 6.32 -18.30 4.28
C LEU A 239 5.00 -17.60 3.93
N THR A 240 5.04 -16.64 3.01
CA THR A 240 3.82 -15.96 2.52
C THR A 240 3.09 -16.83 1.49
N ASP A 241 1.79 -16.57 1.29
CA ASP A 241 0.98 -17.29 0.30
C ASP A 241 1.47 -17.07 -1.14
N GLU A 242 2.21 -15.99 -1.39
CA GLU A 242 2.86 -15.67 -2.67
C GLU A 242 4.16 -16.48 -2.89
N GLY A 243 4.58 -17.27 -1.91
CA GLY A 243 5.78 -18.11 -1.98
C GLY A 243 7.08 -17.36 -1.66
N GLU A 244 7.00 -16.30 -0.86
CA GLU A 244 8.16 -15.57 -0.35
C GLU A 244 8.50 -16.06 1.07
N LEU A 245 9.75 -16.45 1.30
CA LEU A 245 10.28 -16.85 2.59
C LEU A 245 10.99 -15.67 3.26
N THR A 246 10.61 -15.33 4.48
CA THR A 246 11.32 -14.35 5.30
C THR A 246 11.94 -15.01 6.52
N LEU A 247 13.16 -14.60 6.85
CA LEU A 247 13.85 -14.93 8.10
C LEU A 247 13.90 -13.67 8.97
N GLN A 248 13.56 -13.82 10.25
CA GLN A 248 13.36 -12.72 11.17
C GLN A 248 14.13 -12.92 12.46
N ASP A 249 14.56 -11.82 13.08
CA ASP A 249 15.14 -11.84 14.42
C ASP A 249 14.08 -12.09 15.51
N ALA A 250 14.52 -12.22 16.77
CA ALA A 250 13.62 -12.45 17.91
C ALA A 250 12.62 -11.30 18.18
N SER A 251 12.83 -10.11 17.60
CA SER A 251 11.90 -8.97 17.70
C SER A 251 10.89 -8.93 16.56
N GLY A 252 11.04 -9.79 15.54
CA GLY A 252 10.21 -9.82 14.34
C GLY A 252 10.75 -8.94 13.20
N ALA A 253 11.96 -8.39 13.32
CA ALA A 253 12.57 -7.62 12.23
C ALA A 253 13.05 -8.56 11.12
N ILE A 254 12.73 -8.23 9.86
CA ILE A 254 13.11 -9.03 8.69
C ILE A 254 14.60 -8.88 8.42
N LEU A 255 15.32 -10.00 8.43
CA LEU A 255 16.76 -10.07 8.15
C LEU A 255 17.03 -10.51 6.71
N ILE A 256 16.27 -11.49 6.21
CA ILE A 256 16.40 -12.01 4.84
C ILE A 256 15.00 -12.17 4.25
N THR A 257 14.87 -11.78 2.98
CA THR A 257 13.71 -12.11 2.13
C THR A 257 14.19 -12.93 0.94
N ALA A 258 13.50 -14.03 0.63
CA ALA A 258 13.88 -14.94 -0.43
C ALA A 258 12.68 -15.56 -1.18
N LYS A 259 12.92 -16.02 -2.41
CA LYS A 259 11.89 -16.59 -3.31
C LYS A 259 12.39 -17.88 -3.95
N ARG A 260 11.49 -18.82 -4.21
CA ARG A 260 11.78 -20.01 -5.04
C ARG A 260 12.11 -19.65 -6.50
#